data_AF-A0A8T4F4X7-F1
#
_entry.id   AF-A0A8T4F4X7-F1
#
_cell.length_a   1.000
_cell.length_b   1.000
_cell.length_c   1.000
_cell.angle_alpha   90.00
_cell.angle_beta   90.00
_cell.angle_gamma   90.00
#
_symmetry.space_group_name_H-M   'P 1'
#
loop_
_entity.id
_entity.type
_entity.pdbx_description
1 polymer ?
#
loop_
_entity_poly.entity_id
_entity_poly.type
_entity_poly.pdbx_seq_one_letter_code
_entity_poly.pdbx_strand_id
1 'polypeptide(L)'
;MAENVEWILRRHERIVVVAANGHLQRWPFTAPPIINDPLTMAGEHLAAELGDQMVVIAGSFGGGELFLHRPRLEGPPGHTDTYVEELRELAPASLDRLLAAAGLPDCLLDLRTVPSSGQVADRFAALTSIMTGGQETPVDPMAAFDAVVHVAAVTPWHHLLDEVRR
;
A
#
# COMPACT_ATOMS: atom_id res chain seq x y z
N MET A 1 -5.72 15.86 4.59
CA MET A 1 -4.33 15.37 4.56
C MET A 1 -3.48 16.16 3.57
N ALA A 2 -3.87 16.25 2.28
CA ALA A 2 -3.14 17.00 1.26
C ALA A 2 -2.84 18.46 1.65
N GLU A 3 -3.85 19.21 2.12
CA GLU A 3 -3.66 20.60 2.59
C GLU A 3 -2.60 20.75 3.71
N ASN A 4 -2.47 19.75 4.60
CA ASN A 4 -1.43 19.76 5.62
C ASN A 4 -0.05 19.55 5.00
N VAL A 5 0.07 18.65 4.03
CA VAL A 5 1.31 18.39 3.28
C VAL A 5 1.74 19.65 2.54
N GLU A 6 0.83 20.31 1.83
CA GLU A 6 1.08 21.58 1.13
C GLU A 6 1.45 22.72 2.10
N TRP A 7 0.77 22.80 3.24
CA TRP A 7 1.10 23.78 4.27
C TRP A 7 2.52 23.58 4.83
N ILE A 8 2.94 22.34 5.06
CA ILE A 8 4.31 22.02 5.48
C ILE A 8 5.29 22.34 4.35
N LEU A 9 5.03 21.86 3.13
CA LEU A 9 5.92 22.04 1.98
C LEU A 9 6.18 23.53 1.67
N ARG A 10 5.23 24.43 1.90
CA ARG A 10 5.47 25.89 1.78
C ARG A 10 6.57 26.45 2.70
N ARG A 11 7.04 25.67 3.68
CA ARG A 11 8.05 26.05 4.67
C ARG A 11 9.35 25.24 4.56
N HIS A 12 9.37 24.22 3.71
CA HIS A 12 10.49 23.30 3.56
C HIS A 12 10.75 23.06 2.08
N GLU A 13 12.03 22.94 1.69
CA GLU A 13 12.36 22.69 0.28
C GLU A 13 11.81 21.35 -0.22
N ARG A 14 11.82 20.33 0.64
CA ARG A 14 11.39 18.96 0.36
C ARG A 14 10.85 18.31 1.63
N ILE A 15 9.91 17.39 1.47
CA ILE A 15 9.36 16.58 2.57
C ILE A 15 9.22 15.12 2.16
N VAL A 16 9.15 14.23 3.15
CA VAL A 16 8.76 12.83 2.99
C VAL A 16 7.48 12.63 3.77
N VAL A 17 6.44 12.10 3.10
CA VAL A 17 5.16 11.78 3.72
C VAL A 17 5.09 10.26 3.90
N VAL A 18 4.89 9.81 5.12
CA VAL A 18 4.73 8.39 5.45
C VAL A 18 3.27 8.14 5.82
N ALA A 19 2.59 7.32 5.03
CA ALA A 19 1.22 6.88 5.26
C ALA A 19 0.99 5.53 4.57
N ALA A 20 -0.15 4.89 4.83
CA ALA A 20 -0.56 3.70 4.10
C ALA A 20 -0.68 3.99 2.59
N ASN A 21 -0.42 2.99 1.74
CA ASN A 21 -0.47 3.11 0.27
C ASN A 21 -1.76 3.81 -0.21
N GLY A 22 -2.91 3.43 0.36
CA GLY A 22 -4.22 4.00 0.05
C GLY A 22 -4.30 5.52 0.22
N HIS A 23 -3.55 6.12 1.14
CA HIS A 23 -3.58 7.58 1.34
C HIS A 23 -2.80 8.34 0.27
N LEU A 24 -1.74 7.76 -0.29
CA LEU A 24 -0.78 8.46 -1.16
C LEU A 24 -0.84 8.01 -2.63
N GLN A 25 -1.59 6.95 -2.95
CA GLN A 25 -1.83 6.53 -4.33
C GLN A 25 -2.46 7.65 -5.18
N ARG A 26 -2.08 7.72 -6.44
CA ARG A 26 -2.67 8.60 -7.48
C ARG A 26 -3.90 7.99 -8.14
N TRP A 27 -4.53 7.05 -7.45
CA TRP A 27 -5.63 6.26 -7.95
C TRP A 27 -6.77 6.31 -6.92
N PRO A 28 -8.04 6.36 -7.34
CA PRO A 28 -9.16 6.34 -6.40
C PRO A 28 -9.16 5.09 -5.52
N PHE A 29 -9.42 5.25 -4.24
CA PHE A 29 -9.50 4.12 -3.32
C PHE A 29 -10.89 3.49 -3.34
N THR A 30 -10.95 2.17 -3.43
CA THR A 30 -12.16 1.37 -3.18
C THR A 30 -11.82 0.19 -2.28
N ALA A 31 -12.78 -0.28 -1.49
CA ALA A 31 -12.65 -1.48 -0.67
C ALA A 31 -14.00 -2.22 -0.59
N PRO A 32 -14.46 -2.86 -1.67
CA PRO A 32 -15.72 -3.60 -1.67
C PRO A 32 -15.69 -4.74 -0.64
N PRO A 33 -16.83 -5.04 0.02
CA PRO A 33 -18.14 -4.40 -0.14
C PRO A 33 -18.35 -3.15 0.73
N ILE A 34 -17.32 -2.69 1.45
CA ILE A 34 -17.43 -1.63 2.47
C ILE A 34 -17.45 -0.24 1.82
N ILE A 35 -16.51 0.01 0.91
CA ILE A 35 -16.38 1.25 0.14
C ILE A 35 -16.53 0.88 -1.33
N ASN A 36 -17.74 1.03 -1.85
CA ASN A 36 -18.08 0.66 -3.23
C ASN A 36 -17.83 1.81 -4.21
N ASP A 37 -18.06 3.04 -3.77
CA ASP A 37 -17.81 4.23 -4.57
C ASP A 37 -16.34 4.65 -4.45
N PRO A 38 -15.66 4.99 -5.57
CA PRO A 38 -14.29 5.47 -5.54
C PRO A 38 -14.13 6.73 -4.69
N LEU A 39 -13.18 6.70 -3.75
CA LEU A 39 -12.82 7.84 -2.92
C LEU A 39 -11.56 8.51 -3.46
N THR A 40 -11.63 9.82 -3.63
CA THR A 40 -10.43 10.61 -3.96
C THR A 40 -9.48 10.66 -2.77
N MET A 41 -8.23 10.28 -3.00
CA MET A 41 -7.23 10.19 -1.94
C MET A 41 -6.31 11.40 -1.89
N ALA A 42 -5.55 11.55 -0.79
CA ALA A 42 -4.62 12.67 -0.66
C ALA A 42 -3.56 12.66 -1.76
N GLY A 43 -3.14 11.47 -2.21
CA GLY A 43 -2.23 11.31 -3.34
C GLY A 43 -2.74 11.91 -4.65
N GLU A 44 -4.02 11.77 -4.96
CA GLU A 44 -4.63 12.39 -6.16
C GLU A 44 -4.65 13.92 -6.07
N HIS A 45 -5.03 14.46 -4.91
CA HIS A 45 -4.99 15.92 -4.68
C HIS A 45 -3.57 16.48 -4.81
N LEU A 46 -2.59 15.80 -4.20
CA LEU A 46 -1.18 16.23 -4.25
C LEU A 46 -0.60 16.09 -5.66
N ALA A 47 -0.94 15.04 -6.40
CA ALA A 47 -0.48 14.88 -7.77
C ALA A 47 -1.07 15.93 -8.72
N ALA A 48 -2.30 16.39 -8.47
CA ALA A 48 -2.91 17.48 -9.24
C ALA A 48 -2.15 18.82 -9.07
N GLU A 49 -1.58 19.09 -7.89
CA GLU A 49 -0.80 20.30 -7.64
C GLU A 49 0.70 20.16 -7.98
N LEU A 50 1.31 19.04 -7.58
CA LEU A 50 2.77 18.84 -7.64
C LEU A 50 3.23 18.18 -8.94
N GLY A 51 2.35 17.47 -9.64
CA GLY A 51 2.69 16.72 -10.86
C GLY A 51 3.94 15.86 -10.68
N ASP A 52 4.90 16.02 -11.59
CA ASP A 52 6.17 15.27 -11.62
C ASP A 52 7.11 15.61 -10.44
N GLN A 53 6.80 16.62 -9.63
CA GLN A 53 7.55 16.93 -8.40
C GLN A 53 7.19 15.98 -7.25
N MET A 54 6.09 15.24 -7.36
CA MET A 54 5.69 14.20 -6.42
C MET A 54 6.18 12.83 -6.91
N VAL A 55 6.77 12.06 -6.00
CA VAL A 55 7.13 10.65 -6.23
C VAL A 55 6.39 9.80 -5.21
N VAL A 56 5.62 8.83 -5.68
CA VAL A 56 4.84 7.91 -4.83
C VAL A 56 5.51 6.54 -4.81
N ILE A 57 5.93 6.11 -3.63
CA ILE A 57 6.58 4.82 -3.40
C ILE A 57 5.65 3.95 -2.57
N ALA A 58 5.18 2.84 -3.14
CA ALA A 58 4.35 1.86 -2.45
C ALA A 58 5.19 0.92 -1.57
N GLY A 59 4.58 0.38 -0.52
CA GLY A 59 5.07 -0.82 0.16
C GLY A 59 4.36 -2.08 -0.38
N SER A 60 5.10 -3.19 -0.47
CA SER A 60 4.61 -4.52 -0.85
C SER A 60 5.27 -5.60 0.00
N PHE A 61 4.62 -6.74 0.18
CA PHE A 61 5.17 -7.88 0.92
C PHE A 61 4.90 -9.23 0.23
N GLY A 62 5.83 -10.18 0.40
CA GLY A 62 5.73 -11.51 -0.21
C GLY A 62 5.13 -12.60 0.68
N GLY A 63 4.98 -12.36 1.98
CA GLY A 63 4.58 -13.36 2.95
C GLY A 63 4.78 -12.91 4.40
N GLY A 64 4.57 -13.84 5.34
CA GLY A 64 4.88 -13.64 6.75
C GLY A 64 3.64 -13.44 7.63
N GLU A 65 3.83 -12.75 8.77
CA GLU A 65 2.79 -12.54 9.77
C GLU A 65 2.40 -11.06 9.84
N LEU A 66 1.09 -10.81 9.76
CA LEU A 66 0.48 -9.50 9.74
C LEU A 66 -0.02 -9.12 11.13
N PHE A 67 0.23 -7.89 11.56
CA PHE A 67 -0.44 -7.27 12.70
C PHE A 67 -1.65 -6.46 12.21
N LEU A 68 -2.85 -6.89 12.59
CA LEU A 68 -4.11 -6.39 12.03
C LEU A 68 -5.09 -5.95 13.12
N HIS A 69 -6.11 -5.20 12.70
CA HIS A 69 -7.20 -4.72 13.53
C HIS A 69 -8.53 -5.30 13.06
N ARG A 70 -9.42 -5.64 14.00
CA ARG A 70 -10.81 -6.04 13.71
C ARG A 70 -11.79 -5.31 14.62
N PRO A 71 -13.03 -5.01 14.17
CA PRO A 71 -14.03 -4.39 15.03
C PRO A 71 -14.31 -5.23 16.29
N ARG A 72 -14.42 -4.58 17.44
CA ARG A 72 -14.87 -5.23 18.67
C ARG A 72 -16.41 -5.27 18.68
N LEU A 73 -16.98 -6.46 18.45
CA LEU A 73 -18.44 -6.62 18.26
C LEU A 73 -19.28 -6.21 19.49
N GLU A 74 -18.75 -6.45 20.70
CA GLU A 74 -19.45 -6.12 21.96
C GLU A 74 -18.89 -4.83 22.62
N GLY A 75 -18.17 -3.99 21.87
CA GLY A 75 -17.55 -2.76 22.36
C GLY A 75 -18.29 -1.49 21.96
N PRO A 76 -17.90 -0.32 22.51
CA PRO A 76 -18.40 0.96 22.01
C PRO A 76 -18.02 1.15 20.53
N PRO A 77 -18.82 1.90 19.73
CA PRO A 77 -18.53 2.15 18.32
C PRO A 77 -17.10 2.66 18.09
N GLY A 78 -16.48 2.21 17.00
CA GLY A 78 -15.12 2.60 16.61
C GLY A 78 -13.98 1.88 17.35
N HIS A 79 -14.27 0.97 18.28
CA HIS A 79 -13.24 0.20 18.97
C HIS A 79 -12.84 -1.04 18.16
N THR A 80 -11.54 -1.33 18.14
CA THR A 80 -10.97 -2.50 17.49
C THR A 80 -10.12 -3.33 18.45
N ASP A 81 -10.04 -4.63 18.18
CA ASP A 81 -9.07 -5.55 18.77
C ASP A 81 -7.92 -5.77 17.79
N THR A 82 -6.70 -5.91 18.31
CA THR A 82 -5.53 -6.27 17.54
C THR A 82 -5.35 -7.78 17.50
N TYR A 83 -4.85 -8.31 16.40
CA TYR A 83 -4.52 -9.72 16.26
C TYR A 83 -3.37 -9.93 15.27
N VAL A 84 -2.72 -11.09 15.36
CA VAL A 84 -1.71 -11.53 14.41
C VAL A 84 -2.32 -12.60 13.51
N GLU A 85 -2.04 -12.50 12.22
CA GLU A 85 -2.51 -13.44 11.21
C GLU A 85 -1.37 -13.84 10.29
N GLU A 86 -1.17 -15.15 10.09
CA GLU A 86 -0.28 -15.66 9.06
C GLU A 86 -0.89 -15.39 7.68
N LEU A 87 -0.14 -14.72 6.80
CA LEU A 87 -0.58 -14.49 5.43
C LEU A 87 -0.52 -15.80 4.64
N ARG A 88 -1.69 -16.35 4.34
CA ARG A 88 -1.82 -17.63 3.65
C ARG A 88 -1.67 -17.52 2.13
N GLU A 89 -2.23 -16.47 1.55
CA GLU A 89 -2.30 -16.31 0.10
C GLU A 89 -2.25 -14.83 -0.29
N LEU A 90 -1.58 -14.55 -1.41
CA LEU A 90 -1.57 -13.25 -2.07
C LEU A 90 -2.57 -13.29 -3.22
N ALA A 91 -3.30 -12.19 -3.41
CA ALA A 91 -4.27 -12.10 -4.49
C ALA A 91 -3.60 -12.33 -5.86
N PRO A 92 -4.12 -13.19 -6.75
CA PRO A 92 -3.42 -13.62 -7.97
C PRO A 92 -3.02 -12.49 -8.92
N ALA A 93 -3.83 -11.43 -9.00
CA ALA A 93 -3.60 -10.27 -9.85
C ALA A 93 -2.95 -9.08 -9.10
N SER A 94 -2.44 -9.32 -7.89
CA SER A 94 -1.78 -8.28 -7.10
C SER A 94 -0.32 -8.08 -7.52
N LEU A 95 0.15 -6.83 -7.39
CA LEU A 95 1.57 -6.52 -7.52
C LEU A 95 2.40 -7.35 -6.54
N ASP A 96 1.92 -7.55 -5.31
CA ASP A 96 2.57 -8.35 -4.27
C ASP A 96 2.82 -9.79 -4.72
N ARG A 97 1.80 -10.45 -5.30
CA ARG A 97 1.93 -11.81 -5.84
C ARG A 97 2.97 -11.87 -6.96
N LEU A 98 2.96 -10.89 -7.87
CA LEU A 98 3.91 -10.84 -8.97
C LEU A 98 5.35 -10.73 -8.46
N LEU A 99 5.61 -9.81 -7.54
CA LEU A 99 6.95 -9.59 -6.98
C LEU A 99 7.42 -10.78 -6.14
N ALA A 100 6.54 -11.36 -5.33
CA ALA A 100 6.84 -12.57 -4.57
C ALA A 100 7.18 -13.76 -5.49
N ALA A 101 6.44 -13.93 -6.59
CA ALA A 101 6.67 -15.00 -7.55
C ALA A 101 7.96 -14.83 -8.37
N ALA A 102 8.47 -13.60 -8.49
CA ALA A 102 9.78 -13.34 -9.09
C ALA A 102 10.95 -13.81 -8.20
N GLY A 103 10.70 -14.14 -6.93
CA GLY A 103 11.72 -14.62 -5.98
C GLY A 103 12.78 -13.57 -5.66
N LEU A 104 12.44 -12.28 -5.80
CA LEU A 104 13.35 -11.19 -5.49
C LEU A 104 13.51 -11.08 -3.96
N PRO A 105 14.72 -10.78 -3.45
CA PRO A 105 14.88 -10.38 -2.06
C PRO A 105 14.25 -8.99 -1.85
N ASP A 106 14.39 -8.45 -0.64
CA ASP A 106 14.00 -7.07 -0.36
C ASP A 106 14.56 -6.11 -1.42
N CYS A 107 13.68 -5.40 -2.12
CA CYS A 107 14.07 -4.62 -3.30
C CYS A 107 13.24 -3.36 -3.46
N LEU A 108 13.82 -2.39 -4.17
CA LEU A 108 13.12 -1.21 -4.68
C LEU A 108 13.05 -1.35 -6.20
N LEU A 109 11.85 -1.35 -6.75
CA LEU A 109 11.60 -1.39 -8.18
C LEU A 109 11.02 -0.04 -8.63
N ASP A 110 11.65 0.58 -9.63
CA ASP A 110 11.11 1.76 -10.31
C ASP A 110 10.10 1.32 -11.38
N LEU A 111 8.81 1.52 -11.11
CA LEU A 111 7.71 1.09 -11.99
C LEU A 111 7.70 1.85 -13.31
N ARG A 112 8.25 3.07 -13.35
CA ARG A 112 8.35 3.88 -14.57
C ARG A 112 9.33 3.30 -15.58
N THR A 113 10.18 2.36 -15.15
CA THR A 113 11.17 1.68 -16.00
C THR A 113 10.72 0.30 -16.47
N VAL A 114 9.52 -0.14 -16.08
CA VAL A 114 8.94 -1.39 -16.56
C VAL A 114 8.83 -1.33 -18.10
N PRO A 115 9.31 -2.36 -18.82
CA PRO A 115 9.23 -2.39 -20.28
C PRO A 115 7.79 -2.24 -20.75
N SER A 116 7.59 -1.49 -21.84
CA SER A 116 6.27 -1.29 -22.45
C SER A 116 5.87 -2.41 -23.42
N SER A 117 6.71 -3.44 -23.62
CA SER A 117 6.43 -4.58 -24.49
C SER A 117 7.14 -5.86 -24.03
N GLY A 118 6.61 -7.01 -24.48
CA GLY A 118 7.11 -8.34 -24.15
C GLY A 118 6.53 -8.92 -22.86
N GLN A 119 6.98 -10.11 -22.47
CA GLN A 119 6.37 -10.88 -21.37
C GLN A 119 6.34 -10.13 -20.03
N VAL A 120 7.34 -9.31 -19.73
CA VAL A 120 7.34 -8.51 -18.49
C VAL A 120 6.21 -7.48 -18.55
N ALA A 121 6.08 -6.75 -19.65
CA ALA A 121 5.00 -5.78 -19.84
C ALA A 121 3.62 -6.44 -19.69
N ASP A 122 3.43 -7.61 -20.31
CA ASP A 122 2.16 -8.36 -20.24
C ASP A 122 1.80 -8.76 -18.80
N ARG A 123 2.80 -9.08 -17.97
CA ARG A 123 2.58 -9.42 -16.55
C ARG A 123 2.18 -8.20 -15.73
N PHE A 124 2.80 -7.05 -15.96
CA PHE A 124 2.44 -5.81 -15.26
C PHE A 124 1.09 -5.25 -15.73
N ALA A 125 0.76 -5.38 -17.02
CA ALA A 125 -0.53 -4.96 -17.56
C ALA A 125 -1.71 -5.80 -17.05
N ALA A 126 -1.45 -7.01 -16.54
CA ALA A 126 -2.47 -7.87 -15.95
C ALA A 126 -2.75 -7.56 -14.46
N LEU A 127 -2.03 -6.61 -13.85
CA LEU A 127 -2.22 -6.25 -12.45
C LEU A 127 -3.49 -5.43 -12.27
N THR A 128 -4.26 -5.78 -11.23
CA THR A 128 -5.51 -5.07 -10.90
C THR A 128 -5.65 -4.74 -9.42
N SER A 129 -4.62 -5.05 -8.62
CA SER A 129 -4.69 -4.88 -7.18
C SER A 129 -3.31 -4.82 -6.49
N ILE A 130 -3.37 -4.48 -5.20
CA ILE A 130 -2.30 -4.67 -4.22
C ILE A 130 -2.89 -5.38 -2.99
N MET A 131 -2.04 -5.82 -2.08
CA MET A 131 -2.44 -6.28 -0.76
C MET A 131 -2.49 -5.12 0.24
N THR A 132 -3.59 -5.00 0.97
CA THR A 132 -3.72 -4.15 2.16
C THR A 132 -4.00 -5.04 3.36
N GLY A 133 -2.95 -5.35 4.12
CA GLY A 133 -3.00 -6.43 5.10
C GLY A 133 -3.36 -7.75 4.40
N GLY A 134 -4.28 -8.53 4.99
CA GLY A 134 -4.70 -9.80 4.41
C GLY A 134 -5.71 -9.70 3.25
N GLN A 135 -6.01 -8.50 2.75
CA GLN A 135 -7.09 -8.27 1.79
C GLN A 135 -6.58 -7.71 0.46
N GLU A 136 -7.21 -8.13 -0.63
CA GLU A 136 -7.02 -7.52 -1.95
C GLU A 136 -7.64 -6.11 -1.98
N THR A 137 -6.90 -5.14 -2.52
CA THR A 137 -7.38 -3.78 -2.74
C THR A 137 -7.28 -3.44 -4.23
N PRO A 138 -8.40 -3.15 -4.91
CA PRO A 138 -8.38 -2.78 -6.33
C PRO A 138 -7.58 -1.49 -6.56
N VAL A 139 -6.64 -1.56 -7.50
CA VAL A 139 -5.82 -0.42 -7.94
C VAL A 139 -5.12 -0.77 -9.25
N ASP A 140 -4.89 0.21 -10.12
CA ASP A 140 -3.88 0.07 -11.19
C ASP A 140 -2.52 0.48 -10.59
N PRO A 141 -1.61 -0.47 -10.29
CA PRO A 141 -0.36 -0.13 -9.62
C PRO A 141 0.56 0.76 -10.47
N MET A 142 0.46 0.64 -11.79
CA MET A 142 1.30 1.40 -12.74
C MET A 142 0.86 2.87 -12.83
N ALA A 143 -0.44 3.13 -12.67
CA ALA A 143 -0.97 4.49 -12.57
C ALA A 143 -0.82 5.07 -11.15
N ALA A 144 -0.99 4.23 -10.12
CA ALA A 144 -1.02 4.66 -8.73
C ALA A 144 0.35 5.08 -8.17
N PHE A 145 1.43 4.41 -8.59
CA PHE A 145 2.75 4.50 -7.94
C PHE A 145 3.88 4.68 -8.96
N ASP A 146 4.97 5.35 -8.54
CA ASP A 146 6.18 5.50 -9.35
C ASP A 146 7.18 4.38 -9.07
N ALA A 147 7.20 3.89 -7.84
CA ALA A 147 8.09 2.81 -7.40
C ALA A 147 7.42 1.97 -6.31
N VAL A 148 7.99 0.80 -6.05
CA VAL A 148 7.55 -0.11 -4.98
C VAL A 148 8.74 -0.65 -4.21
N VAL A 149 8.67 -0.61 -2.88
CA VAL A 149 9.55 -1.34 -1.99
C VAL A 149 8.87 -2.66 -1.66
N HIS A 150 9.48 -3.77 -2.08
CA HIS A 150 9.05 -5.12 -1.74
C HIS A 150 9.88 -5.66 -0.59
N VAL A 151 9.22 -6.28 0.38
CA VAL A 151 9.85 -7.04 1.46
C VAL A 151 9.42 -8.50 1.34
N ALA A 152 10.39 -9.42 1.30
CA ALA A 152 10.09 -10.82 1.00
C ALA A 152 9.16 -11.47 2.06
N ALA A 153 9.36 -11.13 3.34
CA ALA A 153 8.49 -11.56 4.42
C ALA A 153 8.41 -10.48 5.52
N VAL A 154 7.20 -10.25 6.04
CA VAL A 154 6.97 -9.34 7.17
C VAL A 154 6.79 -10.12 8.48
N THR A 155 7.07 -9.44 9.58
CA THR A 155 6.80 -9.93 10.94
C THR A 155 5.98 -8.88 11.69
N PRO A 156 5.28 -9.26 12.77
CA PRO A 156 4.44 -8.32 13.50
C PRO A 156 5.27 -7.17 14.07
N TRP A 157 4.72 -5.95 14.00
CA TRP A 157 5.36 -4.79 14.60
C TRP A 157 5.50 -4.96 16.11
N HIS A 158 6.71 -4.68 16.63
CA HIS A 158 6.98 -4.65 18.06
C HIS A 158 6.23 -3.49 18.73
N HIS A 159 5.12 -3.81 19.38
CA HIS A 159 4.26 -2.85 20.07
C HIS A 159 4.40 -3.03 21.59
N LEU A 160 4.09 -1.97 22.33
CA LEU A 160 4.25 -1.89 23.79
C LEU A 160 3.51 -2.99 24.58
N LEU A 161 2.61 -3.77 23.95
CA LEU A 161 1.92 -4.90 24.59
C LEU A 161 2.80 -6.17 24.68
N ASP A 162 3.92 -6.24 23.95
CA ASP A 162 4.89 -7.34 24.05
C ASP A 162 5.53 -7.43 25.45
N GLU A 163 5.53 -6.34 26.22
CA GLU A 163 6.14 -6.27 27.57
C GLU A 163 5.24 -6.86 28.67
N VAL A 164 3.93 -7.01 28.44
CA VAL A 164 2.98 -7.51 29.46
C VAL A 164 2.92 -9.04 29.51
N ARG A 165 3.59 -9.73 28.58
CA ARG A 165 3.61 -11.20 28.44
C ARG A 165 4.93 -11.88 28.86
N ARG A 166 5.84 -11.17 29.52
CA ARG A 166 7.08 -11.76 30.10
C ARG A 166 6.96 -12.01 31.60
#